data_AF-A0A8J2NN36-F1
#
_entry.id   AF-A0A8J2NN36-F1
#
_cell.length_a   1.000
_cell.length_b   1.000
_cell.length_c   1.000
_cell.angle_alpha   90.00
_cell.angle_beta   90.00
_cell.angle_gamma   90.00
#
_symmetry.space_group_name_H-M   'P 1'
#
loop_
_entity.id
_entity.type
_entity.pdbx_description
1 polymer ?
#
loop_
_entity_poly.entity_id
_entity_poly.type
_entity_poly.pdbx_seq_one_letter_code
_entity_poly.pdbx_strand_id
1 'polypeptide(L)' 'MISDNFDRYNCDEFNLPSRLGILKNLDRFDAGFFALHGKQASVLDPRLRKATNFYFLSKKGENNGIA' A
#
# COMPACT_ATOMS: atom_id res chain seq x y z
N MET A 1 11.25 -5.31 -1.30
CA MET A 1 12.09 -5.71 -0.15
C MET A 1 11.63 -7.09 0.27
N ILE A 2 12.55 -8.03 0.41
CA ILE A 2 12.27 -9.35 0.96
C ILE A 2 12.49 -9.26 2.47
N SER A 3 11.53 -9.72 3.27
CA SER A 3 11.58 -9.64 4.73
C SER A 3 11.30 -11.01 5.31
N ASP A 4 12.04 -11.35 6.37
CA ASP A 4 11.88 -12.60 7.14
C ASP A 4 10.90 -12.41 8.32
N ASN A 5 10.12 -11.32 8.32
CA ASN A 5 9.17 -10.97 9.38
C ASN A 5 7.80 -11.65 9.17
N PHE A 6 7.22 -12.16 10.26
CA PHE A 6 5.87 -12.75 10.32
C PHE A 6 4.74 -11.70 10.33
N ASP A 7 4.91 -10.54 9.66
CA ASP A 7 3.99 -9.38 9.75
C ASP A 7 2.58 -9.64 9.18
N ARG A 8 2.37 -10.78 8.51
CA ARG A 8 1.08 -11.13 7.87
C ARG A 8 0.43 -12.35 8.48
N TYR A 9 1.20 -13.41 8.60
CA TYR A 9 0.76 -14.71 9.08
C TYR A 9 1.92 -15.34 9.84
N ASN A 10 1.58 -16.19 10.81
CA ASN A 10 2.56 -17.04 11.46
C ASN A 10 2.97 -18.15 10.47
N CYS A 11 4.11 -18.00 9.80
CA CYS A 11 4.55 -18.96 8.79
C CYS A 11 4.94 -20.32 9.40
N ASP A 12 5.37 -20.34 10.67
CA ASP A 12 5.79 -21.55 11.37
C ASP A 12 4.62 -22.49 11.64
N GLU A 13 3.44 -21.93 11.94
CA GLU A 13 2.23 -22.69 12.25
C GLU A 13 1.66 -23.42 11.03
N PHE A 14 1.88 -22.90 9.83
CA PHE A 14 1.33 -23.44 8.58
C PHE A 14 2.36 -24.14 7.69
N ASN A 15 3.59 -24.39 8.17
CA ASN A 15 4.71 -24.91 7.38
C ASN A 15 4.94 -24.11 6.07
N LEU A 16 4.71 -22.79 6.13
CA LEU A 16 4.90 -21.90 4.99
C LEU A 16 6.38 -21.45 4.92
N PRO A 17 6.91 -21.15 3.73
CA PRO A 17 8.23 -20.52 3.61
C PRO A 17 8.29 -19.22 4.41
N SER A 18 9.31 -19.08 5.26
CA SER A 18 9.52 -17.91 6.11
C SER A 18 9.85 -16.64 5.31
N ARG A 19 10.38 -16.81 4.09
CA ARG A 19 10.84 -15.71 3.26
C ARG A 19 9.72 -15.20 2.36
N LEU A 20 9.20 -14.01 2.67
CA LEU A 20 8.10 -13.38 1.94
C LEU A 20 8.47 -11.99 1.40
N GLY A 21 7.91 -11.65 0.24
CA GLY A 21 8.00 -10.31 -0.35
C GLY A 21 6.94 -9.38 0.22
N ILE A 22 7.15 -8.84 1.43
CA ILE A 22 6.14 -8.03 2.12
C ILE A 22 6.33 -6.55 1.81
N LEU A 23 5.24 -5.89 1.37
CA LEU A 23 5.21 -4.44 1.21
C LEU A 23 5.15 -3.76 2.59
N LYS A 24 6.12 -2.89 2.87
CA LYS A 24 6.15 -2.07 4.08
C LYS A 24 5.02 -1.03 4.09
N ASN A 25 4.50 -0.73 5.28
CA ASN A 25 3.52 0.35 5.50
C ASN A 25 2.27 0.25 4.61
N LEU A 26 1.68 -0.95 4.48
CA LEU A 26 0.47 -1.17 3.67
C LEU A 26 -0.72 -0.33 4.18
N ASP A 27 -0.78 -0.12 5.48
CA ASP A 27 -1.80 0.63 6.23
C ASP A 27 -1.87 2.12 5.90
N ARG A 28 -0.73 2.73 5.51
CA ARG A 28 -0.66 4.19 5.22
C ARG A 28 -1.39 4.58 3.94
N PHE A 29 -2.31 5.54 4.06
CA PHE A 29 -3.05 6.16 2.95
C PHE A 29 -3.51 7.57 3.34
N ASP A 30 -3.38 8.54 2.42
CA ASP A 30 -3.83 9.92 2.63
C ASP A 30 -5.27 10.09 2.14
N ALA A 31 -6.23 9.92 3.05
CA ALA A 31 -7.65 10.05 2.72
C ALA A 31 -8.07 11.49 2.42
N GLY A 32 -7.41 12.48 3.05
CA GLY A 32 -7.72 13.89 2.88
C GLY A 32 -7.40 14.36 1.45
N PHE A 33 -6.27 13.92 0.91
CA PHE A 33 -5.87 14.22 -0.47
C PHE A 33 -6.91 13.74 -1.51
N PHE A 34 -7.53 12.58 -1.29
CA PHE A 34 -8.54 12.01 -2.20
C PHE A 34 -10.00 12.37 -1.83
N ALA A 35 -10.22 13.30 -0.90
CA ALA A 35 -11.54 13.70 -0.40
C ALA A 35 -12.42 12.53 0.08
N LEU A 36 -11.79 11.48 0.63
CA LEU A 36 -12.48 10.32 1.21
C LEU A 36 -12.68 10.52 2.71
N HIS A 37 -13.86 10.17 3.21
CA HIS A 37 -14.10 10.18 4.65
C HIS A 37 -13.27 9.07 5.34
N GLY A 38 -12.74 9.34 6.53
CA GLY A 38 -11.84 8.41 7.24
C GLY A 38 -12.41 7.00 7.43
N LYS A 39 -13.72 6.88 7.71
CA LYS A 39 -14.39 5.57 7.83
C LYS A 39 -14.47 4.80 6.51
N GLN A 40 -14.57 5.51 5.38
CA GLN A 40 -14.57 4.87 4.06
C GLN A 40 -13.15 4.41 3.69
N ALA A 41 -12.15 5.25 4.00
CA ALA A 41 -10.75 4.94 3.76
C ALA A 41 -10.25 3.72 4.56
N SER A 42 -10.76 3.48 5.77
CA SER A 42 -10.39 2.33 6.59
C SER A 42 -10.93 0.99 6.06
N VAL A 43 -12.07 1.01 5.36
CA VAL A 43 -12.72 -0.20 4.81
C VAL A 43 -12.24 -0.50 3.38
N LEU A 44 -11.58 0.46 2.72
CA LEU A 44 -11.12 0.30 1.35
C LEU A 44 -9.99 -0.74 1.24
N ASP A 45 -10.07 -1.61 0.21
CA ASP A 45 -9.03 -2.60 -0.10
C ASP A 45 -7.65 -1.90 -0.12
N PRO A 46 -6.68 -2.37 0.69
CA PRO A 46 -5.35 -1.76 0.73
C PRO A 46 -4.64 -1.70 -0.63
N ARG A 47 -4.92 -2.64 -1.54
CA ARG A 47 -4.37 -2.63 -2.91
C ARG A 47 -4.90 -1.43 -3.70
N LEU A 48 -6.19 -1.14 -3.59
CA LEU A 48 -6.80 0.01 -4.24
C LEU A 48 -6.24 1.33 -3.70
N ARG A 49 -6.02 1.42 -2.39
CA ARG A 49 -5.35 2.57 -1.74
C ARG A 49 -3.93 2.80 -2.27
N LYS A 50 -3.17 1.74 -2.55
CA LYS A 50 -1.84 1.87 -3.15
C LYS A 50 -1.92 2.22 -4.64
N ALA A 51 -2.82 1.58 -5.39
CA ALA A 51 -2.97 1.82 -6.82
C ALA A 51 -3.33 3.28 -7.13
N THR A 52 -4.27 3.86 -6.38
CA THR A 52 -4.66 5.28 -6.49
C THR A 52 -3.47 6.21 -6.25
N ASN A 53 -2.67 5.95 -5.21
CA ASN A 53 -1.48 6.74 -4.91
C ASN A 53 -0.40 6.59 -6.00
N PHE A 54 -0.13 5.37 -6.49
CA PHE A 54 0.84 5.14 -7.57
C PHE A 54 0.42 5.84 -8.86
N TYR A 55 -0.87 5.77 -9.21
CA TYR A 55 -1.41 6.46 -10.37
C TYR A 55 -1.20 7.98 -10.28
N PHE A 56 -1.50 8.57 -9.12
CA PHE A 56 -1.29 10.01 -8.91
C PHE A 56 0.20 10.40 -9.03
N LEU A 57 1.10 9.62 -8.44
CA LEU A 57 2.55 9.86 -8.55
C LEU A 57 3.03 9.77 -10.00
N SER A 58 2.52 8.81 -10.78
CA SER A 58 2.83 8.71 -12.20
C SER A 58 2.39 9.96 -12.97
N LYS A 59 1.20 10.49 -12.66
CA LYS A 59 0.66 11.69 -13.31
C LYS A 59 1.32 12.99 -12.86
N LYS A 60 1.85 13.05 -11.64
CA LYS A 60 2.65 14.18 -11.17
C LYS A 60 3.94 14.36 -11.98
N GLY A 61 4.55 13.29 -12.46
CA GLY A 61 5.74 13.34 -13.31
C GLY A 61 5.49 13.92 -14.70
N GLU A 62 4.31 13.68 -15.28
CA GLU A 62 3.96 14.16 -16.64
C GLU A 62 3.62 15.67 -16.66
N ASN A 63 3.05 16.20 -15.58
CA ASN A 63 2.62 17.61 -15.52
C ASN A 63 3.74 18.61 -15.16
N ASN A 64 4.95 18.14 -14.84
CA ASN A 64 6.10 18.99 -14.51
C ASN A 64 6.96 19.34 -15.75
N GLY A 65 6.56 18.93 -16.95
CA GLY A 65 7.23 19.25 -18.22
C GLY A 65 6.61 20.41 -19.00
N ILE A 66 5.70 21.17 -18.38
CA ILE A 66 5.03 22.32 -18.98
C ILE A 66 5.03 23.48 -17.99
N ALA A 67 6.21 24.09 -17.82
CA ALA A 67 6.39 25.42 -17.21
C ALA A 67 7.69 26.02 -17.76
#